data_AF-A0A935JQM7-F1
#
_entry.id   AF-A0A935JQM7-F1
#
_cell.length_a   1.000
_cell.length_b   1.000
_cell.length_c   1.000
_cell.angle_alpha   90.00
_cell.angle_beta   90.00
_cell.angle_gamma   90.00
#
_symmetry.space_group_name_H-M   'P 1'
#
loop_
_entity.id
_entity.type
_entity.pdbx_description
1 polymer ?
#
loop_
_entity_poly.entity_id
_entity_poly.type
_entity_poly.pdbx_seq_one_letter_code
_entity_poly.pdbx_strand_id
1 'polypeptide(L)'
;MSNETFGDYIKKARETIKLPLRKVAAHLDIDTSTLSKVERGDRPASPDYLQPLAEILKLDIKEVQTKFIADKISKDFGGMEHLTDGLKAAEQQIKKKKK
;
A
#
# COMPACT_ATOMS: atom_id res chain seq x y z
N MET A 1 -0.29 -3.21 -19.78
CA MET A 1 -0.09 -2.20 -18.73
C MET A 1 -0.10 -2.95 -17.41
N SER A 2 1.04 -3.15 -16.79
CA SER A 2 1.14 -3.97 -15.58
C SER A 2 0.37 -3.27 -14.45
N ASN A 3 -0.81 -3.77 -14.08
CA ASN A 3 -1.50 -3.38 -12.85
C ASN A 3 -0.66 -3.88 -11.67
N GLU A 4 0.41 -3.15 -11.37
CA GLU A 4 1.25 -3.44 -10.21
C GLU A 4 0.42 -3.14 -8.96
N THR A 5 0.09 -4.19 -8.20
CA THR A 5 -0.61 -4.02 -6.94
C THR A 5 0.35 -3.46 -5.89
N PHE A 6 -0.19 -2.94 -4.79
CA PHE A 6 0.65 -2.55 -3.66
C PHE A 6 1.52 -3.72 -3.15
N GLY A 7 0.99 -4.96 -3.19
CA GLY A 7 1.72 -6.16 -2.82
C GLY A 7 2.94 -6.41 -3.72
N ASP A 8 2.78 -6.28 -5.03
CA ASP A 8 3.87 -6.44 -6.00
C ASP A 8 4.97 -5.41 -5.81
N TYR A 9 4.58 -4.16 -5.52
CA TYR A 9 5.51 -3.07 -5.22
C TYR A 9 6.37 -3.40 -3.98
N ILE A 10 5.74 -3.84 -2.89
CA ILE A 10 6.45 -4.23 -1.65
C ILE A 10 7.37 -5.43 -1.89
N LYS A 11 6.89 -6.44 -2.63
CA LYS A 11 7.69 -7.61 -3.00
C LYS A 11 8.95 -7.22 -3.77
N LYS A 12 8.82 -6.36 -4.78
CA LYS A 12 9.97 -5.88 -5.58
C LYS A 12 10.96 -5.06 -4.74
N ALA A 13 10.46 -4.19 -3.87
CA ALA A 13 11.31 -3.44 -2.95
C ALA A 13 12.12 -4.38 -2.04
N ARG A 14 11.45 -5.39 -1.45
CA ARG A 14 12.10 -6.42 -0.63
C ARG A 14 13.15 -7.23 -1.39
N GLU A 15 12.83 -7.65 -2.61
CA GLU A 15 13.73 -8.46 -3.45
C GLU A 15 14.96 -7.66 -3.92
N THR A 16 14.79 -6.37 -4.21
CA THR A 16 15.89 -5.45 -4.58
C THR A 16 16.97 -5.40 -3.50
N ILE A 17 16.57 -5.34 -2.22
CA ILE A 17 17.48 -5.34 -1.08
C ILE A 17 17.83 -6.75 -0.58
N LYS A 18 17.42 -7.80 -1.30
CA LYS A 18 17.61 -9.24 -0.98
C LYS A 18 17.20 -9.60 0.44
N LEU A 19 16.14 -8.96 0.95
CA LEU A 19 15.71 -9.17 2.33
C LEU A 19 14.77 -10.39 2.43
N PRO A 20 15.04 -11.34 3.34
CA PRO A 20 14.15 -12.47 3.55
C PRO A 20 12.80 -12.03 4.10
N LEU A 21 11.71 -12.63 3.59
CA LEU A 21 10.34 -12.33 4.03
C LEU A 21 10.16 -12.45 5.55
N ARG A 22 10.82 -13.44 6.17
CA ARG A 22 10.86 -13.61 7.64
C ARG A 22 11.38 -12.40 8.41
N LYS A 23 12.35 -11.66 7.87
CA LYS A 23 12.91 -10.48 8.56
C LYS A 23 11.94 -9.31 8.50
N VAL A 24 11.26 -9.14 7.37
CA VAL A 24 10.23 -8.10 7.21
C VAL A 24 9.04 -8.42 8.12
N ALA A 25 8.54 -9.65 8.09
CA ALA A 25 7.42 -10.05 8.95
C ALA A 25 7.70 -9.84 10.45
N ALA A 26 8.91 -10.21 10.91
CA ALA A 26 9.32 -10.00 12.30
C ALA A 26 9.41 -8.51 12.69
N HIS A 27 9.83 -7.64 11.76
CA HIS A 27 9.89 -6.19 12.02
C HIS A 27 8.50 -5.53 12.05
N LEU A 28 7.57 -6.09 11.28
CA LEU A 28 6.18 -5.64 11.24
C LEU A 28 5.34 -6.22 12.39
N ASP A 29 5.92 -7.10 13.22
CA ASP A 29 5.21 -7.87 14.25
C ASP A 29 4.00 -8.64 13.70
N ILE A 30 4.19 -9.29 12.54
CA ILE A 30 3.17 -10.11 11.87
C ILE A 30 3.72 -11.47 11.47
N ASP A 31 2.80 -12.41 11.23
CA ASP A 31 3.16 -13.70 10.64
C ASP A 31 3.75 -13.56 9.23
N THR A 32 4.72 -14.41 8.93
CA THR A 32 5.28 -14.56 7.58
C THR A 32 4.21 -14.92 6.56
N SER A 33 3.21 -15.72 6.94
CA SER A 33 2.04 -16.04 6.10
C SER A 33 1.21 -14.80 5.78
N THR A 34 1.04 -13.89 6.73
CA THR A 34 0.32 -12.63 6.53
C THR A 34 1.03 -11.75 5.52
N LEU A 35 2.34 -11.51 5.72
CA LEU A 35 3.12 -10.72 4.76
C LEU A 35 3.14 -11.37 3.37
N SER A 36 3.25 -12.69 3.31
CA SER A 36 3.24 -13.43 2.04
C SER A 36 1.93 -13.27 1.27
N LYS A 37 0.78 -13.25 1.95
CA LYS A 37 -0.53 -12.97 1.34
C LYS A 37 -0.64 -11.52 0.90
N VAL A 38 -0.05 -10.58 1.64
CA VAL A 38 -0.02 -9.16 1.25
C VAL A 38 0.81 -8.96 -0.01
N GLU A 39 2.00 -9.54 -0.11
CA GLU A 39 2.87 -9.46 -1.30
C GLU A 39 2.25 -10.07 -2.56
N ARG A 40 1.33 -11.03 -2.41
CA ARG A 40 0.58 -11.62 -3.55
C ARG A 40 -0.71 -10.88 -3.88
N GLY A 41 -1.11 -9.91 -3.06
CA GLY A 41 -2.40 -9.22 -3.20
C GLY A 41 -3.61 -10.03 -2.71
N ASP A 42 -3.41 -11.22 -2.13
CA ASP A 42 -4.47 -12.06 -1.54
C ASP A 42 -5.11 -11.43 -0.29
N ARG A 43 -4.35 -10.58 0.41
CA ARG A 43 -4.78 -9.86 1.61
C ARG A 43 -4.45 -8.38 1.49
N PRO A 44 -5.39 -7.47 1.80
CA PRO A 44 -5.09 -6.03 1.80
C PRO A 44 -4.07 -5.68 2.88
N ALA A 45 -3.24 -4.69 2.58
CA ALA A 45 -2.30 -4.16 3.56
C ALA A 45 -3.02 -3.36 4.67
N SER A 46 -2.54 -3.42 5.91
CA SER A 46 -2.99 -2.56 7.00
C SER A 46 -2.24 -1.22 6.95
N PRO A 47 -2.93 -0.08 7.15
CA PRO A 47 -2.27 1.21 7.33
C PRO A 47 -1.20 1.21 8.43
N ASP A 48 -1.40 0.41 9.48
CA ASP A 48 -0.55 0.40 10.68
C ASP A 48 0.90 0.01 10.39
N TYR A 49 1.13 -0.86 9.40
CA TYR A 49 2.47 -1.30 9.04
C TYR A 49 3.07 -0.60 7.82
N LEU A 50 2.42 0.45 7.27
CA LEU A 50 3.00 1.22 6.16
C LEU A 50 4.28 1.93 6.58
N GLN A 51 4.32 2.46 7.80
CA GLN A 51 5.49 3.12 8.37
C GLN A 51 6.64 2.12 8.60
N PRO A 52 6.45 1.01 9.35
CA PRO A 52 7.45 -0.06 9.47
C PRO A 52 7.94 -0.62 8.13
N LEU A 53 7.05 -0.77 7.13
CA LEU A 53 7.44 -1.22 5.79
C LEU A 53 8.39 -0.23 5.13
N ALA A 54 8.07 1.06 5.18
CA ALA A 54 8.92 2.10 4.60
C ALA A 54 10.32 2.10 5.25
N GLU A 55 10.38 1.97 6.57
CA GLU A 55 11.62 1.95 7.33
C GLU A 55 12.51 0.75 6.97
N ILE A 56 11.98 -0.47 7.02
CA ILE A 56 12.79 -1.67 6.77
C ILE A 56 13.18 -1.83 5.29
N LEU A 57 12.30 -1.40 4.38
CA LEU A 57 12.55 -1.47 2.94
C LEU A 57 13.32 -0.25 2.42
N LYS A 58 13.61 0.72 3.28
CA LYS A 58 14.30 1.99 2.94
C LYS A 58 13.58 2.75 1.82
N LEU A 59 12.26 2.83 1.92
CA LEU A 59 11.39 3.55 0.99
C LEU A 59 10.95 4.88 1.60
N ASP A 60 10.58 5.83 0.74
CA ASP A 60 9.90 7.04 1.18
C ASP A 60 8.48 6.69 1.64
N ILE A 61 8.14 7.00 2.89
CA ILE A 61 6.80 6.81 3.44
C ILE A 61 5.72 7.48 2.59
N LYS A 62 6.04 8.64 2.00
CA LYS A 62 5.10 9.35 1.13
C LYS A 62 4.77 8.51 -0.11
N GLU A 63 5.76 7.87 -0.71
CA GLU A 63 5.55 6.99 -1.87
C GLU A 63 4.75 5.75 -1.47
N VAL A 64 5.11 5.11 -0.36
CA VAL A 64 4.42 3.93 0.18
C VAL A 64 2.94 4.23 0.43
N GLN A 65 2.63 5.33 1.13
CA GLN A 65 1.26 5.75 1.39
C GLN A 65 0.51 6.09 0.09
N THR A 66 1.15 6.80 -0.84
CA THR A 66 0.53 7.16 -2.12
C THR A 66 0.14 5.92 -2.92
N LYS A 67 1.05 4.94 -3.04
CA LYS A 67 0.78 3.68 -3.75
C LYS A 67 -0.28 2.83 -3.05
N PHE A 68 -0.23 2.76 -1.72
CA PHE A 68 -1.25 2.06 -0.94
C PHE A 68 -2.65 2.66 -1.15
N ILE A 69 -2.77 4.00 -1.09
CA ILE A 69 -4.03 4.70 -1.29
C ILE A 69 -4.54 4.49 -2.72
N ALA A 70 -3.67 4.60 -3.72
CA ALA A 70 -4.04 4.38 -5.12
C ALA A 70 -4.54 2.95 -5.36
N ASP A 71 -3.80 1.93 -4.92
CA ASP A 71 -4.20 0.52 -5.06
C ASP A 71 -5.54 0.25 -4.38
N LYS A 72 -5.74 0.79 -3.17
CA LYS A 72 -6.99 0.65 -2.43
C LYS A 72 -8.16 1.32 -3.15
N ILE A 73 -8.00 2.54 -3.63
CA ILE A 73 -9.04 3.26 -4.39
C ILE A 73 -9.38 2.50 -5.68
N SER A 74 -8.37 2.04 -6.41
CA SER A 74 -8.56 1.28 -7.65
C SER A 74 -9.27 -0.04 -7.40
N LYS A 75 -8.98 -0.75 -6.30
CA LYS A 75 -9.66 -2.01 -5.94
C LYS A 75 -11.10 -1.78 -5.47
N ASP A 76 -11.31 -0.82 -4.58
CA ASP A 76 -12.62 -0.61 -3.94
C ASP A 76 -13.60 0.13 -4.86
N PHE A 77 -13.11 1.02 -5.73
CA PHE A 77 -13.96 1.93 -6.52
C PHE A 77 -13.64 1.96 -8.02
N GLY A 78 -12.64 1.22 -8.51
CA GLY A 78 -12.16 1.28 -9.90
C GLY A 78 -13.21 0.95 -10.97
N GLY A 79 -14.28 0.24 -10.62
CA GLY A 79 -15.39 -0.07 -11.51
C GLY A 79 -16.50 0.98 -11.56
N MET A 80 -16.41 2.08 -10.81
CA MET A 80 -17.46 3.10 -10.74
C MET A 80 -17.31 4.16 -11.82
N GLU A 81 -18.40 4.46 -12.52
CA GLU A 81 -18.45 5.42 -13.64
C GLU A 81 -17.96 6.83 -13.27
N HIS A 82 -18.29 7.29 -12.06
CA HIS A 82 -17.96 8.65 -11.59
C HIS A 82 -16.82 8.68 -10.55
N LEU A 83 -15.90 7.71 -10.58
CA LEU A 83 -14.78 7.63 -9.63
C LEU A 83 -13.98 8.94 -9.56
N THR A 84 -13.64 9.51 -10.72
CA THR A 84 -12.83 10.73 -10.80
C THR A 84 -13.50 11.93 -10.16
N ASP A 85 -14.81 12.08 -10.32
CA ASP A 85 -15.58 13.16 -9.71
C ASP A 85 -15.73 12.95 -8.20
N GLY A 86 -15.92 11.70 -7.75
CA GLY A 86 -15.89 11.33 -6.34
C GLY A 86 -14.55 11.67 -5.67
N LEU A 87 -13.42 11.41 -6.33
CA LEU A 87 -12.09 11.76 -5.83
C LEU A 87 -11.90 13.27 -5.67
N LYS A 88 -12.33 14.07 -6.66
CA LYS A 88 -12.31 15.54 -6.57
C LYS A 88 -13.17 16.04 -5.41
N ALA A 89 -14.37 15.49 -5.24
CA ALA A 89 -15.27 15.85 -4.14
C ALA A 89 -14.63 15.53 -2.77
N ALA A 90 -14.01 14.35 -2.62
CA ALA A 90 -13.30 13.96 -1.41
C ALA A 90 -12.13 14.91 -1.10
N GLU A 91 -11.34 15.28 -2.11
CA GLU A 91 -10.24 16.24 -1.95
C GLU A 91 -10.74 17.60 -1.42
N GLN A 92 -11.85 18.11 -1.97
CA GLN A 92 -12.45 19.36 -1.51
C GLN A 92 -12.95 19.27 -0.07
N GLN A 93 -13.56 18.15 0.33
CA GLN A 93 -14.02 17.94 1.71
C GLN A 93 -12.85 17.91 2.71
N ILE A 94 -11.74 17.24 2.37
CA ILE A 94 -10.54 17.17 3.21
C ILE A 94 -9.91 18.55 3.35
N LYS A 95 -9.81 19.34 2.27
CA LYS A 95 -9.30 20.73 2.31
C LYS A 95 -10.16 21.63 3.21
N LYS A 96 -11.48 21.45 3.19
CA LYS A 96 -12.41 22.21 4.05
C LYS A 96 -12.26 21.86 5.54
N LYS A 97 -12.04 20.59 5.89
CA LYS A 97 -11.82 20.15 7.28
C LYS A 97 -10.50 20.61 7.90
N LYS A 98 -9.52 21.03 7.09
CA LYS A 98 -8.24 21.58 7.55
C LYS A 98 -8.29 23.10 7.79
N LYS A 99 -9.40 23.76 7.44
CA LYS A 99 -9.72 25.14 7.78
C LYS A 99 -10.60 25.16 9.03
#